data_AF-A0A8H9IJZ3-F1
#
_entry.id   AF-A0A8H9IJZ3-F1
#
_cell.length_a   1.000
_cell.length_b   1.000
_cell.length_c   1.000
_cell.angle_alpha   90.00
_cell.angle_beta   90.00
_cell.angle_gamma   90.00
#
_symmetry.space_group_name_H-M   'P 1'
#
loop_
_entity.id
_entity.type
_entity.pdbx_description
1 polymer ?
#
loop_
_entity_poly.entity_id
_entity_poly.type
_entity_poly.pdbx_seq_one_letter_code
_entity_poly.pdbx_strand_id
1 'polypeptide(L)'
;MTLCAVLLVGLGQWAGPAIAQKSDIEERLRTQLRSTTQQLQQLQSQQAQLTAAKTTAETERDAVRKEVEQLKARLDKSSKQAQTLQDEQDGIKISARQQVAAAQSQLGRARNEFETLQAQARATETQRATLAASLAQRDQELALSTAKNKELYAAGKEILAAYEQFSTGDLLKIRQPLAASARVKFDEHAQALGDKLYDGLYTPGAADPAEQPVEP
;
A
#
# COMPACT_ATOMS: atom_id res chain seq x y z
N MET A 1 18.34 92.86 15.65
CA MET A 1 18.30 92.93 17.12
C MET A 1 19.76 93.00 17.58
N THR A 2 20.28 94.21 17.82
CA THR A 2 20.42 94.80 19.18
C THR A 2 21.36 93.97 20.04
N LEU A 3 22.37 94.48 20.73
CA LEU A 3 22.96 95.81 20.93
C LEU A 3 24.19 95.53 21.83
N CYS A 4 25.23 96.37 21.77
CA CYS A 4 26.01 96.95 22.89
C CYS A 4 26.49 96.06 24.07
N ALA A 5 27.61 96.28 24.73
CA ALA A 5 28.69 97.28 24.75
C ALA A 5 29.70 96.71 25.79
N VAL A 6 30.93 97.17 25.99
CA VAL A 6 31.37 98.49 26.49
C VAL A 6 32.89 98.34 26.58
N LEU A 7 33.66 99.34 26.12
CA LEU A 7 34.73 99.92 26.92
C LEU A 7 35.28 101.16 26.22
N LEU A 8 35.02 102.28 26.88
CA LEU A 8 35.46 103.62 26.55
C LEU A 8 36.14 104.14 27.82
N VAL A 9 37.29 104.79 27.65
CA VAL A 9 37.85 105.92 28.43
C VAL A 9 39.37 105.79 28.51
N GLY A 10 40.08 106.84 28.08
CA GLY A 10 41.49 107.04 28.40
C GLY A 10 42.21 107.98 27.44
N LEU A 11 42.04 109.29 27.66
CA LEU A 11 42.61 110.42 26.91
C LEU A 11 44.14 110.43 26.77
N GLY A 12 44.62 110.96 25.65
CA GLY A 12 46.00 111.42 25.46
C GLY A 12 46.25 111.98 24.06
N GLN A 13 45.98 113.27 23.86
CA GLN A 13 46.47 114.00 22.68
C GLN A 13 47.95 114.36 22.87
N TRP A 14 48.78 114.20 21.84
CA TRP A 14 49.63 115.27 21.28
C TRP A 14 50.44 114.78 20.06
N ALA A 15 50.27 115.54 18.97
CA ALA A 15 51.24 115.93 17.94
C ALA A 15 52.29 114.94 17.38
N GLY A 16 52.08 114.52 16.12
CA GLY A 16 53.08 114.39 15.04
C GLY A 16 54.23 113.36 15.17
N PRO A 17 54.87 112.91 14.07
CA PRO A 17 54.79 113.42 12.71
C PRO A 17 54.04 112.48 11.75
N ALA A 18 53.24 113.09 10.88
CA ALA A 18 52.64 112.48 9.72
C ALA A 18 53.70 112.30 8.61
N ILE A 19 54.69 111.41 8.81
CA ILE A 19 55.53 110.83 7.73
C ILE A 19 55.91 109.39 8.14
N ALA A 20 54.91 108.54 8.42
CA ALA A 20 55.09 107.09 8.58
C ALA A 20 53.82 106.26 8.28
N GLN A 21 52.68 106.90 8.02
CA GLN A 21 51.42 106.19 7.75
C GLN A 21 51.24 105.72 6.29
N LYS A 22 52.10 106.14 5.35
CA LYS A 22 52.05 105.63 3.96
C LYS A 22 52.74 104.28 3.81
N SER A 23 53.87 104.05 4.51
CA SER A 23 54.59 102.77 4.49
C SER A 23 53.85 101.68 5.27
N ASP A 24 53.20 102.02 6.38
CA ASP A 24 52.48 101.07 7.25
C ASP A 24 51.20 100.51 6.60
N ILE A 25 50.49 101.33 5.81
CA ILE A 25 49.31 100.89 5.04
C ILE A 25 49.73 99.96 3.88
N GLU A 26 50.82 100.27 3.17
CA GLU A 26 51.36 99.42 2.10
C GLU A 26 51.89 98.08 2.62
N GLU A 27 52.54 98.08 3.79
CA GLU A 27 53.07 96.89 4.42
C GLU A 27 51.94 95.98 4.94
N ARG A 28 50.88 96.56 5.51
CA ARG A 28 49.62 95.85 5.80
C ARG A 28 48.98 95.26 4.54
N LEU A 29 48.89 96.03 3.45
CA LEU A 29 48.32 95.55 2.18
C LEU A 29 49.11 94.37 1.62
N ARG A 30 50.45 94.42 1.68
CA ARG A 30 51.32 93.32 1.27
C ARG A 30 51.14 92.09 2.14
N THR A 31 51.00 92.28 3.45
CA THR A 31 50.78 91.18 4.40
C THR A 31 49.42 90.52 4.16
N GLN A 32 48.40 91.32 3.87
CA GLN A 32 47.05 90.88 3.53
C GLN A 32 47.00 90.21 2.15
N LEU A 33 47.76 90.70 1.16
CA LEU A 33 47.95 90.03 -0.13
C LEU A 33 48.66 88.69 0.01
N ARG A 34 49.70 88.60 0.84
CA ARG A 34 50.38 87.32 1.13
C ARG A 34 49.47 86.33 1.86
N SER A 35 48.70 86.78 2.85
CA SER A 35 47.76 85.91 3.57
C SER A 35 46.62 85.43 2.68
N THR A 36 46.07 86.30 1.82
CA THR A 36 45.05 85.91 0.84
C THR A 36 45.60 84.97 -0.24
N THR A 37 46.86 85.16 -0.66
CA THR A 37 47.54 84.24 -1.59
C THR A 37 47.76 82.87 -0.94
N GLN A 38 48.19 82.83 0.34
CA GLN A 38 48.33 81.58 1.10
C GLN A 38 46.97 80.89 1.31
N GLN A 39 45.92 81.64 1.62
CA GLN A 39 44.56 81.10 1.73
C GLN A 39 44.05 80.54 0.40
N LEU A 40 44.31 81.22 -0.72
CA LEU A 40 43.97 80.71 -2.06
C LEU A 40 44.70 79.41 -2.36
N GLN A 41 46.01 79.34 -2.08
CA GLN A 41 46.79 78.13 -2.30
C GLN A 41 46.33 76.96 -1.40
N GLN A 42 45.93 77.26 -0.16
CA GLN A 42 45.39 76.27 0.77
C GLN A 42 43.98 75.81 0.38
N LEU A 43 43.11 76.69 -0.11
CA LEU A 43 41.81 76.32 -0.64
C LEU A 43 41.94 75.50 -1.93
N GLN A 44 42.90 75.85 -2.79
CA GLN A 44 43.15 75.12 -4.03
C GLN A 44 43.69 73.70 -3.76
N SER A 45 44.56 73.52 -2.76
CA SER A 45 45.02 72.19 -2.34
C SER A 45 43.92 71.38 -1.65
N GLN A 46 43.07 72.01 -0.83
CA GLN A 46 41.89 71.38 -0.25
C GLN A 46 40.88 70.96 -1.32
N GLN A 47 40.66 71.79 -2.34
CA GLN A 47 39.78 71.46 -3.46
C GLN A 47 40.31 70.27 -4.26
N ALA A 48 41.62 70.21 -4.50
CA ALA A 48 42.27 69.07 -5.14
C ALA A 48 42.13 67.79 -4.29
N GLN A 49 42.35 67.87 -2.98
CA GLN A 49 42.18 66.74 -2.05
C GLN A 49 40.73 66.26 -1.97
N LEU A 50 39.76 67.16 -1.87
CA LEU A 50 38.34 66.80 -1.86
C LEU A 50 37.89 66.19 -3.18
N THR A 51 38.40 66.68 -4.31
CA THR A 51 38.10 66.10 -5.62
C THR A 51 38.67 64.69 -5.72
N ALA A 52 39.93 64.48 -5.28
CA ALA A 52 40.55 63.16 -5.23
C ALA A 52 39.78 62.19 -4.30
N ALA A 53 39.44 62.63 -3.08
CA ALA A 53 38.66 61.82 -2.13
C ALA A 53 37.26 61.48 -2.68
N LYS A 54 36.60 62.43 -3.34
CA LYS A 54 35.32 62.20 -4.00
C LYS A 54 35.43 61.17 -5.11
N THR A 55 36.46 61.26 -5.96
CA THR A 55 36.66 60.26 -7.02
C THR A 55 36.92 58.87 -6.44
N THR A 56 37.73 58.75 -5.39
CA THR A 56 37.96 57.46 -4.72
C THR A 56 36.67 56.90 -4.13
N ALA A 57 35.91 57.71 -3.39
CA ALA A 57 34.63 57.30 -2.82
C ALA A 57 33.60 56.91 -3.90
N GLU A 58 33.57 57.59 -5.05
CA GLU A 58 32.73 57.22 -6.19
C GLU A 58 33.15 55.87 -6.79
N THR A 59 34.45 55.63 -6.96
CA THR A 59 34.95 54.34 -7.45
C THR A 59 34.66 53.18 -6.48
N GLU A 60 34.81 53.39 -5.18
CA GLU A 60 34.49 52.40 -4.14
C GLU A 60 32.99 52.11 -4.10
N ARG A 61 32.15 53.15 -4.15
CA ARG A 61 30.69 53.00 -4.22
C ARG A 61 30.28 52.21 -5.45
N ASP A 62 30.87 52.47 -6.60
CA ASP A 62 30.54 51.78 -7.85
C ASP A 62 31.05 50.33 -7.84
N ALA A 63 32.18 50.05 -7.19
CA ALA A 63 32.65 48.69 -6.95
C ALA A 63 31.70 47.90 -6.03
N VAL A 64 31.32 48.48 -4.88
CA VAL A 64 30.37 47.85 -3.94
C VAL A 64 29.00 47.65 -4.60
N ARG A 65 28.52 48.60 -5.41
CA ARG A 65 27.28 48.43 -6.17
C ARG A 65 27.34 47.22 -7.11
N LYS A 66 28.45 47.05 -7.83
CA LYS A 66 28.66 45.88 -8.69
C LYS A 66 28.68 44.57 -7.89
N GLU A 67 29.33 44.55 -6.74
CA GLU A 67 29.35 43.36 -5.87
C GLU A 67 27.94 43.02 -5.35
N VAL A 68 27.17 44.02 -4.92
CA VAL A 68 25.79 43.82 -4.47
C VAL A 68 24.91 43.27 -5.60
N GLU A 69 25.04 43.79 -6.82
CA GLU A 69 24.32 43.27 -7.99
C GLU A 69 24.72 41.82 -8.31
N GLN A 70 26.01 41.49 -8.26
CA GLN A 70 26.49 40.13 -8.47
C GLN A 70 25.99 39.16 -7.38
N LEU A 71 26.02 39.58 -6.12
CA LEU A 71 25.52 38.78 -4.99
C LEU A 71 24.01 38.57 -5.10
N LYS A 72 23.24 39.60 -5.47
CA LYS A 72 21.80 39.47 -5.74
C LYS A 72 21.53 38.49 -6.88
N ALA A 73 22.26 38.60 -7.99
CA ALA A 73 22.11 37.67 -9.10
C ALA A 73 22.45 36.22 -8.72
N ARG A 74 23.47 36.01 -7.88
CA ARG A 74 23.80 34.68 -7.34
C ARG A 74 22.73 34.15 -6.38
N LEU A 75 22.19 35.01 -5.52
CA LEU A 75 21.11 34.66 -4.60
C LEU A 75 19.85 34.25 -5.36
N ASP A 76 19.44 35.04 -6.36
CA ASP A 76 18.27 34.74 -7.20
C ASP A 76 18.46 33.41 -7.96
N LYS A 77 19.67 33.18 -8.49
CA LYS A 77 19.99 31.91 -9.16
C LYS A 77 19.91 30.73 -8.20
N SER A 78 20.49 30.85 -7.01
CA SER A 78 20.46 29.81 -5.96
C SER A 78 19.04 29.55 -5.48
N SER A 79 18.26 30.61 -5.25
CA SER A 79 16.85 30.50 -4.84
C SER A 79 16.00 29.79 -5.89
N LYS A 80 16.18 30.11 -7.17
CA LYS A 80 15.50 29.39 -8.27
C LYS A 80 15.91 27.92 -8.33
N GLN A 81 17.20 27.62 -8.17
CA GLN A 81 17.68 26.24 -8.14
C GLN A 81 17.10 25.45 -6.95
N ALA A 82 17.05 26.07 -5.77
CA ALA A 82 16.45 25.46 -4.59
C ALA A 82 14.95 25.18 -4.81
N GLN A 83 14.22 26.13 -5.41
CA GLN A 83 12.81 25.95 -5.74
C GLN A 83 12.60 24.78 -6.72
N THR A 84 13.39 24.71 -7.79
CA THR A 84 13.30 23.59 -8.75
C THR A 84 13.59 22.24 -8.09
N LEU A 85 14.63 22.16 -7.25
CA LEU A 85 14.95 20.93 -6.52
C LEU A 85 13.84 20.54 -5.54
N GLN A 86 13.18 21.52 -4.90
CA GLN A 86 12.03 21.29 -4.04
C GLN A 86 10.86 20.71 -4.83
N ASP A 87 10.53 21.31 -5.98
CA ASP A 87 9.44 20.86 -6.84
C ASP A 87 9.71 19.45 -7.41
N GLU A 88 10.94 19.17 -7.82
CA GLU A 88 11.38 17.83 -8.24
C GLU A 88 11.27 16.81 -7.09
N GLN A 89 11.73 17.16 -5.90
CA GLN A 89 11.66 16.28 -4.74
C GLN A 89 10.20 15.96 -4.37
N ASP A 90 9.32 16.95 -4.42
CA ASP A 90 7.90 16.74 -4.12
C ASP A 90 7.21 15.93 -5.23
N GLY A 91 7.56 16.14 -6.50
CA GLY A 91 7.14 15.28 -7.61
C GLY A 91 7.57 13.82 -7.44
N ILE A 92 8.82 13.59 -7.01
CA ILE A 92 9.35 12.25 -6.71
C ILE A 92 8.58 11.63 -5.53
N LYS A 93 8.35 12.36 -4.45
CA LYS A 93 7.57 11.84 -3.30
C LYS A 93 6.14 11.46 -3.69
N ILE A 94 5.48 12.28 -4.50
CA ILE A 94 4.11 12.02 -4.97
C ILE A 94 4.09 10.77 -5.85
N SER A 95 4.99 10.68 -6.84
CA SER A 95 5.06 9.51 -7.73
C SER A 95 5.41 8.23 -6.96
N ALA A 96 6.34 8.29 -6.01
CA ALA A 96 6.68 7.15 -5.14
C ALA A 96 5.48 6.70 -4.31
N ARG A 97 4.72 7.64 -3.71
CA ARG A 97 3.49 7.31 -2.97
C ARG A 97 2.43 6.67 -3.86
N GLN A 98 2.25 7.17 -5.08
CA GLN A 98 1.32 6.59 -6.04
C GLN A 98 1.73 5.18 -6.46
N GLN A 99 3.02 4.94 -6.73
CA GLN A 99 3.53 3.61 -7.06
C GLN A 99 3.35 2.63 -5.89
N VAL A 100 3.64 3.04 -4.65
CA VAL A 100 3.41 2.21 -3.47
C VAL A 100 1.93 1.90 -3.28
N ALA A 101 1.04 2.88 -3.43
CA ALA A 101 -0.40 2.66 -3.33
C ALA A 101 -0.93 1.71 -4.42
N ALA A 102 -0.45 1.88 -5.66
CA ALA A 102 -0.79 0.98 -6.76
C ALA A 102 -0.30 -0.45 -6.50
N ALA A 103 0.95 -0.61 -6.05
CA ALA A 103 1.52 -1.90 -5.70
C ALA A 103 0.75 -2.59 -4.55
N GLN A 104 0.40 -1.84 -3.51
CA GLN A 104 -0.43 -2.36 -2.41
C GLN A 104 -1.82 -2.81 -2.89
N SER A 105 -2.45 -2.05 -3.78
CA SER A 105 -3.73 -2.43 -4.38
C SER A 105 -3.62 -3.69 -5.24
N GLN A 106 -2.56 -3.84 -6.04
CA GLN A 106 -2.32 -5.05 -6.83
C GLN A 106 -2.05 -6.26 -5.94
N LEU A 107 -1.25 -6.08 -4.89
CA LEU A 107 -0.94 -7.13 -3.92
C LEU A 107 -2.19 -7.57 -3.16
N GLY A 108 -3.06 -6.63 -2.76
CA GLY A 108 -4.36 -6.94 -2.17
C GLY A 108 -5.26 -7.76 -3.10
N ARG A 109 -5.33 -7.38 -4.38
CA ARG A 109 -6.08 -8.15 -5.40
C ARG A 109 -5.53 -9.55 -5.58
N ALA A 110 -4.21 -9.70 -5.75
CA ALA A 110 -3.57 -11.00 -5.90
C ALA A 110 -3.79 -11.91 -4.68
N ARG A 111 -3.78 -11.36 -3.46
CA ARG A 111 -4.13 -12.11 -2.24
C ARG A 111 -5.58 -12.60 -2.27
N ASN A 112 -6.53 -11.72 -2.58
CA ASN A 112 -7.94 -12.11 -2.65
C ASN A 112 -8.20 -13.16 -3.72
N GLU A 113 -7.57 -13.04 -4.90
CA GLU A 113 -7.66 -14.03 -5.96
C GLU A 113 -7.06 -15.37 -5.52
N PHE A 114 -5.90 -15.36 -4.85
CA PHE A 114 -5.27 -16.56 -4.31
C PHE A 114 -6.15 -17.25 -3.25
N GLU A 115 -6.72 -16.49 -2.32
CA GLU A 115 -7.65 -17.01 -1.30
C GLU A 115 -8.90 -17.61 -1.95
N THR A 116 -9.44 -16.96 -2.99
CA THR A 116 -10.58 -17.46 -3.75
C THR A 116 -10.25 -18.77 -4.46
N LEU A 117 -9.10 -18.84 -5.14
CA LEU A 117 -8.63 -20.06 -5.82
C LEU A 117 -8.38 -21.19 -4.82
N GLN A 118 -7.82 -20.89 -3.65
CA GLN A 118 -7.62 -21.88 -2.60
C GLN A 118 -8.95 -22.42 -2.07
N ALA A 119 -9.94 -21.56 -1.85
CA ALA A 119 -11.27 -21.97 -1.43
C ALA A 119 -11.96 -22.85 -2.49
N GLN A 120 -11.87 -22.47 -3.77
CA GLN A 120 -12.41 -23.25 -4.89
C GLN A 120 -11.74 -24.61 -5.01
N ALA A 121 -10.41 -24.69 -4.84
CA ALA A 121 -9.69 -25.96 -4.87
C ALA A 121 -10.14 -26.90 -3.74
N ARG A 122 -10.29 -26.39 -2.51
CA ARG A 122 -10.80 -27.17 -1.37
C ARG A 122 -12.24 -27.63 -1.56
N ALA A 123 -13.10 -26.76 -2.10
CA ALA A 123 -14.48 -27.09 -2.41
C ALA A 123 -14.55 -28.20 -3.48
N THR A 124 -13.72 -28.11 -4.52
CA THR A 124 -13.65 -29.12 -5.58
C THR A 124 -13.16 -30.46 -5.04
N GLU A 125 -12.15 -30.47 -4.18
CA GLU A 125 -11.66 -31.71 -3.57
C GLU A 125 -12.71 -32.34 -2.66
N THR A 126 -13.45 -31.53 -1.90
CA THR A 126 -14.56 -32.02 -1.07
C THR A 126 -15.66 -32.63 -1.92
N GLN A 127 -16.07 -31.94 -3.01
CA GLN A 127 -17.05 -32.45 -3.95
C GLN A 127 -16.59 -33.78 -4.58
N ARG A 128 -15.32 -33.86 -4.97
CA ARG A 128 -14.73 -35.10 -5.50
C ARG A 128 -14.78 -36.24 -4.49
N ALA A 129 -14.43 -35.98 -3.23
CA ALA A 129 -14.51 -36.98 -2.17
C ALA A 129 -15.95 -37.45 -1.91
N THR A 130 -16.91 -36.53 -1.88
CA THR A 130 -18.34 -36.86 -1.73
C THR A 130 -18.85 -37.69 -2.91
N LEU A 131 -18.51 -37.31 -4.15
CA LEU A 131 -18.89 -38.07 -5.34
C LEU A 131 -18.26 -39.46 -5.36
N ALA A 132 -16.98 -39.57 -4.99
CA ALA A 132 -16.30 -40.87 -4.90
C ALA A 132 -16.95 -41.77 -3.85
N ALA A 133 -17.31 -41.24 -2.67
CA ALA A 133 -18.03 -41.99 -1.64
C ALA A 133 -19.43 -42.42 -2.12
N SER A 134 -20.16 -41.53 -2.81
CA SER A 134 -21.48 -41.87 -3.34
C SER A 134 -21.41 -42.94 -4.42
N LEU A 135 -20.41 -42.89 -5.31
CA LEU A 135 -20.17 -43.93 -6.30
C LEU A 135 -19.84 -45.27 -5.65
N ALA A 136 -18.94 -45.29 -4.66
CA ALA A 136 -18.61 -46.52 -3.94
C ALA A 136 -19.84 -47.14 -3.24
N GLN A 137 -20.69 -46.30 -2.64
CA GLN A 137 -21.95 -46.77 -2.04
C GLN A 137 -22.90 -47.36 -3.10
N ARG A 138 -23.06 -46.69 -4.26
CA ARG A 138 -23.90 -47.19 -5.35
C ARG A 138 -23.37 -48.51 -5.90
N ASP A 139 -22.06 -48.64 -6.07
CA ASP A 139 -21.43 -49.87 -6.54
C ASP A 139 -21.67 -51.03 -5.57
N GLN A 140 -21.59 -50.77 -4.26
CA GLN A 140 -21.92 -51.75 -3.23
C GLN A 140 -23.40 -52.16 -3.28
N GLU A 141 -24.32 -51.21 -3.39
CA GLU A 141 -25.75 -51.48 -3.51
C GLU A 141 -26.08 -52.29 -4.77
N LEU A 142 -25.44 -51.98 -5.90
CA LEU A 142 -25.59 -52.74 -7.15
C LEU A 142 -25.04 -54.16 -7.02
N ALA A 143 -23.88 -54.33 -6.37
CA ALA A 143 -23.30 -55.64 -6.11
C ALA A 143 -24.22 -56.50 -5.24
N LEU A 144 -24.75 -55.94 -4.14
CA LEU A 144 -25.69 -56.62 -3.25
C LEU A 144 -27.00 -56.97 -3.97
N SER A 145 -27.59 -56.03 -4.71
CA SER A 145 -28.81 -56.27 -5.49
C SER A 145 -28.59 -57.38 -6.53
N THR A 146 -27.44 -57.38 -7.20
CA THR A 146 -27.07 -58.44 -8.16
C THR A 146 -26.90 -59.80 -7.50
N ALA A 147 -26.30 -59.85 -6.31
CA ALA A 147 -26.17 -61.08 -5.52
C ALA A 147 -27.54 -61.62 -5.10
N LYS A 148 -28.39 -60.76 -4.53
CA LYS A 148 -29.77 -61.08 -4.12
C LYS A 148 -30.64 -61.55 -5.29
N ASN A 149 -30.51 -60.92 -6.46
CA ASN A 149 -31.20 -61.36 -7.68
C ASN A 149 -30.78 -62.79 -8.08
N LYS A 150 -29.48 -63.12 -8.01
CA LYS A 150 -28.99 -64.47 -8.28
C LYS A 150 -29.53 -65.48 -7.26
N GLU A 151 -29.59 -65.13 -5.98
CA GLU A 151 -30.17 -65.97 -4.91
C GLU A 151 -31.65 -66.24 -5.18
N LEU A 152 -32.45 -65.20 -5.46
CA LEU A 152 -33.86 -65.33 -5.80
C LEU A 152 -34.08 -66.19 -7.04
N TYR A 153 -33.25 -66.02 -8.07
CA TYR A 153 -33.35 -66.82 -9.29
C TYR A 153 -33.01 -68.30 -9.04
N ALA A 154 -32.02 -68.59 -8.18
CA ALA A 154 -31.69 -69.94 -7.76
C ALA A 154 -32.84 -70.58 -6.95
N ALA A 155 -33.39 -69.86 -5.97
CA ALA A 155 -34.56 -70.31 -5.21
C ALA A 155 -35.77 -70.57 -6.12
N GLY A 156 -36.04 -69.68 -7.09
CA GLY A 156 -37.08 -69.88 -8.09
C GLY A 156 -36.90 -71.15 -8.93
N LYS A 157 -35.65 -71.47 -9.31
CA LYS A 157 -35.34 -72.74 -9.99
C LYS A 157 -35.54 -73.96 -9.09
N GLU A 158 -35.18 -73.88 -7.81
CA GLU A 158 -35.42 -74.96 -6.84
C GLU A 158 -36.92 -75.22 -6.68
N ILE A 159 -37.75 -74.18 -6.61
CA ILE A 159 -39.21 -74.31 -6.56
C ILE A 159 -39.74 -75.02 -7.81
N LEU A 160 -39.27 -74.61 -8.99
CA LEU A 160 -39.69 -75.23 -10.26
C LEU A 160 -39.29 -76.71 -10.32
N ALA A 161 -38.06 -77.04 -9.93
CA ALA A 161 -37.57 -78.41 -9.87
C ALA A 161 -38.33 -79.27 -8.83
N ALA A 162 -38.69 -78.69 -7.68
CA ALA A 162 -39.51 -79.36 -6.68
C ALA A 162 -40.91 -79.67 -7.21
N TYR A 163 -41.49 -78.79 -8.03
CA TYR A 163 -42.76 -79.03 -8.69
C TYR A 163 -42.66 -80.12 -9.79
N GLU A 164 -41.57 -80.14 -10.56
CA GLU A 164 -41.32 -81.18 -11.57
C GLU A 164 -41.12 -82.57 -10.95
N GLN A 165 -40.46 -82.65 -9.78
CA GLN A 165 -40.27 -83.90 -9.04
C GLN A 165 -41.54 -84.34 -8.31
N PHE A 166 -42.49 -83.44 -8.07
CA PHE A 166 -43.76 -83.74 -7.43
C PHE A 166 -44.68 -84.51 -8.37
N SER A 167 -44.62 -85.84 -8.29
CA SER A 167 -45.33 -86.75 -9.19
C SER A 167 -46.77 -87.03 -8.74
N THR A 168 -47.61 -87.52 -9.66
CA THR A 168 -48.96 -88.02 -9.35
C THR A 168 -48.98 -89.14 -8.29
N GLY A 169 -47.85 -89.85 -8.11
CA GLY A 169 -47.66 -90.85 -7.07
C GLY A 169 -47.55 -90.25 -5.65
N ASP A 170 -47.01 -89.05 -5.51
CA ASP A 170 -46.88 -88.37 -4.21
C ASP A 170 -48.22 -87.73 -3.78
N LEU A 171 -49.03 -87.29 -4.74
CA LEU A 171 -50.43 -86.90 -4.50
C LEU A 171 -51.28 -88.06 -3.93
N LEU A 172 -51.05 -89.29 -4.40
CA LEU A 172 -51.74 -90.48 -3.87
C LEU A 172 -51.32 -90.78 -2.42
N LYS A 173 -50.05 -90.57 -2.05
CA LYS A 173 -49.56 -90.75 -0.67
C LYS A 173 -50.13 -89.69 0.28
N ILE A 174 -50.19 -88.42 -0.12
CA ILE A 174 -50.71 -87.31 0.70
C ILE A 174 -52.21 -87.47 1.03
N ARG A 175 -52.97 -88.14 0.15
CA ARG A 175 -54.41 -88.41 0.32
C ARG A 175 -54.73 -89.58 1.25
N GLN A 176 -53.73 -90.36 1.69
CA GLN A 176 -53.96 -91.44 2.65
C GLN A 176 -54.04 -90.87 4.08
N PRO A 177 -55.03 -91.30 4.89
CA PRO A 177 -55.29 -90.74 6.23
C PRO A 177 -54.16 -90.96 7.26
N LEU A 178 -53.15 -91.78 6.97
CA LEU A 178 -51.99 -92.07 7.84
C LEU A 178 -50.67 -91.43 7.38
N ALA A 179 -50.66 -90.65 6.30
CA ALA A 179 -49.45 -90.03 5.75
C ALA A 179 -49.08 -88.69 6.44
N ALA A 180 -49.23 -88.62 7.77
CA ALA A 180 -48.95 -87.40 8.54
C ALA A 180 -47.51 -86.90 8.35
N SER A 181 -46.53 -87.80 8.27
CA SER A 181 -45.12 -87.46 8.04
C SER A 181 -44.84 -86.89 6.65
N ALA A 182 -45.61 -87.26 5.62
CA ALA A 182 -45.47 -86.71 4.28
C ALA A 182 -46.01 -85.27 4.19
N ARG A 183 -47.04 -84.94 4.97
CA ARG A 183 -47.58 -83.57 5.07
C ARG A 183 -46.61 -82.64 5.80
N VAL A 184 -46.07 -83.06 6.94
CA VAL A 184 -45.08 -82.25 7.69
C VAL A 184 -43.85 -81.94 6.83
N LYS A 185 -43.30 -82.93 6.11
CA LYS A 185 -42.17 -82.70 5.20
C LYS A 185 -42.48 -81.73 4.06
N PHE A 186 -43.73 -81.73 3.58
CA PHE A 186 -44.17 -80.79 2.56
C PHE A 186 -44.25 -79.37 3.12
N ASP A 187 -44.82 -79.21 4.32
CA ASP A 187 -44.91 -77.92 5.00
C ASP A 187 -43.52 -77.37 5.35
N GLU A 188 -42.60 -78.22 5.84
CA GLU A 188 -41.19 -77.86 6.10
C GLU A 188 -40.47 -77.40 4.83
N HIS A 189 -40.68 -78.10 3.71
CA HIS A 189 -40.04 -77.74 2.44
C HIS A 189 -40.62 -76.45 1.85
N ALA A 190 -41.95 -76.25 1.95
CA ALA A 190 -42.60 -75.02 1.54
C ALA A 190 -42.14 -73.83 2.41
N GLN A 191 -41.98 -74.03 3.72
CA GLN A 191 -41.45 -73.04 4.63
C GLN A 191 -40.00 -72.68 4.30
N ALA A 192 -39.13 -73.68 4.10
CA ALA A 192 -37.73 -73.45 3.75
C ALA A 192 -37.55 -72.68 2.42
N LEU A 193 -38.40 -72.93 1.43
CA LEU A 193 -38.41 -72.17 0.17
C LEU A 193 -38.97 -70.76 0.35
N GLY A 194 -39.97 -70.59 1.22
CA GLY A 194 -40.50 -69.29 1.61
C GLY A 194 -39.44 -68.42 2.30
N ASP A 195 -38.67 -69.01 3.22
CA ASP A 195 -37.58 -68.33 3.93
C ASP A 195 -36.48 -67.91 2.95
N LYS A 196 -36.06 -68.77 2.02
CA LYS A 196 -35.08 -68.42 0.97
C LYS A 196 -35.54 -67.28 0.05
N LEU A 197 -36.82 -67.27 -0.32
CA LEU A 197 -37.39 -66.18 -1.12
C LEU A 197 -37.41 -64.87 -0.33
N TYR A 198 -37.74 -64.93 0.96
CA TYR A 198 -37.78 -63.77 1.83
C TYR A 198 -36.38 -63.20 2.08
N ASP A 199 -35.41 -64.05 2.40
CA ASP A 199 -34.00 -63.68 2.62
C ASP A 199 -33.33 -63.16 1.35
N GLY A 200 -33.79 -63.60 0.18
CA GLY A 200 -33.32 -63.14 -1.13
C GLY A 200 -33.84 -61.75 -1.54
N LEU A 201 -34.82 -61.16 -0.85
CA LEU A 201 -35.35 -59.84 -1.19
C LEU A 201 -34.34 -58.74 -0.87
N TYR A 202 -33.96 -57.97 -1.88
CA TYR A 202 -33.14 -56.78 -1.68
C TYR A 202 -33.98 -55.65 -1.06
N THR A 203 -33.56 -55.16 0.11
CA THR A 203 -34.16 -54.00 0.78
C THR A 203 -33.11 -52.87 0.87
N PRO A 204 -33.37 -51.69 0.27
CA PRO A 204 -32.43 -50.58 0.33
C PRO A 204 -32.20 -50.12 1.77
N GLY A 205 -30.95 -50.09 2.22
CA GLY A 205 -30.58 -49.62 3.56
C GLY A 205 -30.73 -50.64 4.69
N ALA A 206 -31.13 -51.88 4.40
CA ALA A 206 -30.95 -52.97 5.37
C ALA A 206 -29.47 -53.35 5.40
N ALA A 207 -28.81 -53.14 6.55
CA ALA A 207 -27.50 -53.75 6.79
C ALA A 207 -27.64 -55.26 6.69
N ASP A 208 -26.72 -55.90 5.97
CA ASP A 208 -26.68 -57.35 5.83
C ASP A 208 -26.66 -57.98 7.24
N PRO A 209 -27.63 -58.85 7.62
CA PRO A 209 -27.66 -59.44 8.95
C PRO A 209 -26.42 -60.29 9.29
N ALA A 210 -25.54 -60.53 8.31
CA ALA A 210 -24.28 -61.25 8.47
C ALA A 210 -23.11 -60.41 9.06
N GLU A 211 -23.26 -59.10 9.25
CA GLU A 211 -22.21 -58.23 9.80
C GLU A 211 -22.64 -57.60 11.15
N GLN A 212 -23.06 -58.44 12.09
CA GLN A 212 -23.05 -58.06 13.51
C GLN A 212 -21.64 -58.31 14.07
N PRO A 213 -20.95 -57.28 14.58
CA PRO A 213 -19.70 -57.47 15.31
C PRO A 213 -20.02 -58.24 16.59
N VAL A 214 -19.40 -59.41 16.75
CA VAL A 214 -19.33 -60.07 18.04
C VAL A 214 -18.43 -59.22 18.93
N GLU A 215 -19.03 -58.34 19.73
CA GLU A 215 -18.34 -57.69 20.87
C GLU A 215 -18.01 -58.73 21.96
N PRO A 216 -16.95 -58.50 22.76
CA PRO A 216 -16.15 -59.53 23.43
C PRO A 216 -16.85 -60.32 24.55
#